data_AF-A0A2S6HT85-F1
#
_entry.id   AF-A0A2S6HT85-F1
#
_cell.length_a   1.000
_cell.length_b   1.000
_cell.length_c   1.000
_cell.angle_alpha   90.00
_cell.angle_beta   90.00
_cell.angle_gamma   90.00
#
_symmetry.space_group_name_H-M   'P 1'
#
loop_
_entity.id
_entity.type
_entity.pdbx_description
1 polymer ?
#
loop_
_entity_poly.entity_id
_entity_poly.type
_entity_poly.pdbx_seq_one_letter_code
_entity_poly.pdbx_strand_id
1 'polypeptide(L)' 'MIKWICGFTGLAGGALIIAGALFTRNKAVAVIGGADGPTSVFIAAKPSPVTSTVLLVSGIIIILGTIMIVIKNRKS' A
#
# COMPACT_ATOMS: atom_id res chain seq x y z
N MET A 1 8.41 -15.27 22.53
CA MET A 1 8.34 -13.83 22.17
C MET A 1 8.44 -13.59 20.65
N ILE A 2 9.43 -14.15 19.94
CA ILE A 2 9.62 -13.98 18.49
C ILE A 2 8.41 -14.31 17.59
N LYS A 3 7.59 -15.31 17.98
CA LYS A 3 6.39 -15.71 17.22
C LYS A 3 5.32 -14.60 17.12
N TRP A 4 5.15 -13.82 18.19
CA TRP A 4 4.19 -12.70 18.22
C TRP A 4 4.69 -11.53 17.38
N ILE A 5 6.00 -11.25 17.41
CA ILE A 5 6.64 -10.20 16.62
C ILE A 5 6.48 -10.48 15.11
N CYS A 6 6.67 -11.73 14.69
CA CYS A 6 6.45 -12.15 13.30
C CYS A 6 4.98 -12.03 12.89
N GLY A 7 4.04 -12.29 13.81
CA GLY A 7 2.62 -12.10 13.57
C GLY A 7 2.25 -10.64 13.31
N PHE A 8 2.70 -9.71 14.17
CA PHE A 8 2.43 -8.28 14.00
C PHE A 8 3.09 -7.68 12.76
N THR A 9 4.34 -8.05 12.48
CA THR A 9 5.06 -7.56 11.28
C THR A 9 4.48 -8.13 9.99
N GLY A 10 4.05 -9.39 9.97
CA GLY A 10 3.33 -9.98 8.84
C GLY A 10 1.99 -9.30 8.58
N LEU A 11 1.22 -9.01 9.63
CA LEU A 11 -0.06 -8.28 9.53
C LEU A 11 0.16 -6.87 8.97
N ALA A 12 1.16 -6.14 9.48
CA ALA A 12 1.51 -4.81 9.00
C ALA A 12 1.95 -4.84 7.52
N GLY A 13 2.81 -5.79 7.12
CA GLY A 13 3.22 -5.94 5.72
C GLY A 13 2.05 -6.23 4.78
N GLY A 14 1.13 -7.11 5.19
CA GLY A 14 -0.09 -7.40 4.43
C GLY A 14 -0.99 -6.16 4.27
N ALA A 15 -1.19 -5.40 5.35
CA ALA A 15 -1.96 -4.15 5.31
C ALA A 15 -1.36 -3.11 4.35
N LEU A 16 -0.03 -2.98 4.32
CA LEU A 16 0.65 -2.07 3.38
C LEU A 16 0.44 -2.48 1.91
N ILE A 17 0.49 -3.78 1.61
CA ILE A 17 0.26 -4.28 0.24
C ILE A 17 -1.19 -4.00 -0.18
N ILE A 18 -2.16 -4.26 0.70
CA ILE A 18 -3.58 -4.01 0.42
C ILE A 18 -3.81 -2.51 0.20
N ALA A 19 -3.26 -1.65 1.05
CA ALA A 19 -3.36 -0.20 0.88
C ALA A 19 -2.74 0.27 -0.44
N GLY A 20 -1.53 -0.18 -0.80
CA GLY A 20 -0.88 0.16 -2.07
C GLY A 20 -1.68 -0.31 -3.30
N ALA A 21 -2.31 -1.49 -3.23
CA ALA A 21 -3.16 -2.02 -4.28
C ALA A 21 -4.47 -1.21 -4.44
N LEU A 22 -5.10 -0.80 -3.34
CA LEU A 22 -6.29 0.05 -3.34
C LEU A 22 -5.99 1.42 -3.95
N PHE A 23 -4.87 2.04 -3.57
CA PHE A 23 -4.45 3.32 -4.14
C PHE A 23 -4.11 3.22 -5.64
N THR A 24 -3.58 2.08 -6.10
CA THR A 24 -3.33 1.83 -7.53
C THR A 24 -4.64 1.70 -8.34
N ARG A 25 -5.69 1.14 -7.73
CA ARG A 25 -6.99 0.96 -8.39
C ARG A 25 -7.84 2.22 -8.43
N ASN A 26 -7.63 3.17 -7.53
CA ASN A 26 -8.40 4.41 -7.47
C ASN A 26 -7.95 5.39 -8.57
N LYS A 27 -8.39 5.14 -9.81
CA LYS A 27 -8.23 6.07 -10.93
C LYS A 27 -9.18 7.25 -10.70
N ALA A 28 -8.63 8.46 -10.48
CA ALA A 28 -9.44 9.66 -10.32
C ALA A 28 -10.39 9.83 -11.51
N VAL A 29 -11.71 9.78 -11.23
CA VAL A 29 -12.75 10.09 -12.21
C VAL A 29 -13.05 11.58 -12.10
N ALA A 30 -12.66 12.34 -13.12
CA ALA A 30 -13.05 13.74 -13.24
C ALA A 30 -14.48 13.80 -13.78
N VAL A 31 -15.41 14.34 -12.98
CA VAL A 31 -16.76 14.68 -13.44
C VAL A 31 -16.70 16.08 -14.04
N ILE A 32 -16.92 16.19 -15.35
CA ILE A 32 -16.95 17.48 -16.06
C ILE A 32 -18.42 17.96 -16.06
N GLY A 33 -18.71 19.01 -15.30
CA GLY A 33 -20.00 19.72 -15.34
C GLY A 33 -20.09 20.61 -16.58
N GLY A 34 -21.26 20.60 -17.24
CA GLY A 34 -21.46 21.16 -18.58
C GLY A 34 -21.61 22.68 -18.71
N ALA A 35 -21.75 23.07 -19.99
CA ALA A 35 -22.19 24.34 -20.60
C ALA A 35 -21.52 25.68 -20.22
N ASP A 36 -21.14 25.94 -18.97
CA ASP A 36 -20.55 27.23 -18.54
C ASP A 36 -19.08 27.13 -18.08
N GLY A 37 -18.35 26.18 -18.66
CA GLY A 37 -16.92 25.97 -18.44
C GLY A 37 -16.60 25.36 -17.06
N PRO A 38 -15.53 24.56 -16.95
CA PRO A 38 -15.16 23.94 -15.69
C PRO A 38 -14.63 25.01 -14.73
N THR A 39 -15.51 25.59 -13.91
CA THR A 39 -15.09 26.33 -12.72
C THR A 39 -14.63 25.33 -11.66
N SER A 40 -13.42 24.80 -11.91
CA SER A 40 -12.53 24.04 -11.03
C SER A 40 -13.13 22.87 -10.24
N VAL A 41 -13.05 21.66 -10.82
CA VAL A 41 -13.14 20.40 -10.06
C VAL A 41 -11.74 20.01 -9.61
N PHE A 42 -11.33 20.44 -8.41
CA PHE A 42 -10.06 20.02 -7.81
C PHE A 42 -10.25 18.70 -7.06
N ILE A 43 -9.99 17.58 -7.73
CA ILE A 43 -9.88 16.27 -7.06
C ILE A 43 -8.47 16.16 -6.47
N ALA A 44 -8.32 16.64 -5.24
CA ALA A 44 -7.06 16.66 -4.50
C ALA A 44 -6.56 15.28 -4.05
N ALA A 45 -7.39 14.24 -4.11
CA ALA A 45 -7.10 12.93 -3.52
C ALA A 45 -6.59 11.92 -4.56
N LYS A 46 -5.65 12.34 -5.42
CA LYS A 46 -4.97 11.42 -6.33
C LYS A 46 -3.68 10.94 -5.65
N PRO A 47 -3.62 9.71 -5.09
CA PRO A 47 -2.36 9.16 -4.61
C PRO A 47 -1.39 9.15 -5.79
N SER A 48 -0.17 9.67 -5.58
CA SER A 48 0.81 9.64 -6.65
C SER A 48 1.10 8.17 -7.01
N PRO A 49 1.36 7.85 -8.29
CA PRO A 49 1.77 6.50 -8.67
C PRO A 49 3.01 6.07 -7.88
N VAL A 50 3.92 7.01 -7.59
CA VAL A 50 5.10 6.80 -6.73
C VAL A 50 4.70 6.36 -5.32
N THR A 51 3.71 7.00 -4.70
CA THR A 51 3.21 6.63 -3.36
C THR A 51 2.66 5.20 -3.33
N SER A 52 1.91 4.82 -4.36
CA SER A 52 1.33 3.47 -4.47
C SER A 52 2.43 2.41 -4.65
N THR A 53 3.44 2.69 -5.48
CA THR A 53 4.58 1.80 -5.69
C THR A 53 5.43 1.65 -4.43
N VAL A 54 5.70 2.74 -3.70
CA VAL A 54 6.47 2.70 -2.44
C VAL A 54 5.75 1.88 -1.37
N LEU A 55 4.42 1.99 -1.24
CA LEU A 55 3.64 1.16 -0.33
C LEU A 55 3.72 -0.33 -0.67
N LEU A 56 3.62 -0.69 -1.96
CA LEU A 56 3.72 -2.07 -2.40
C LEU A 56 5.12 -2.66 -2.15
N VAL A 57 6.18 -1.93 -2.52
CA VAL A 57 7.57 -2.39 -2.36
C VAL A 57 7.93 -2.54 -0.88
N SER A 58 7.58 -1.56 -0.04
CA SER A 58 7.85 -1.63 1.40
C SER A 58 7.12 -2.79 2.08
N GLY A 59 5.85 -3.06 1.71
CA GLY A 59 5.11 -4.21 2.21
C GLY A 59 5.75 -5.56 1.83
N ILE A 60 6.23 -5.70 0.59
CA ILE A 60 6.93 -6.91 0.12
C ILE A 60 8.24 -7.13 0.91
N ILE A 61 9.02 -6.08 1.12
CA ILE A 61 10.29 -6.16 1.87
C ILE A 61 10.03 -6.63 3.31
N ILE A 62 8.99 -6.11 3.97
CA ILE A 62 8.63 -6.50 5.33
C ILE A 62 8.23 -7.99 5.37
N ILE A 63 7.40 -8.45 4.43
CA ILE A 63 7.00 -9.87 4.34
C ILE A 63 8.23 -10.77 4.15
N LEU A 64 9.13 -10.44 3.22
CA LEU A 64 10.35 -11.21 2.95
C LEU A 64 11.28 -11.24 4.16
N GLY A 65 11.49 -10.10 4.82
CA GLY A 65 12.29 -10.02 6.05
C GLY A 65 11.70 -10.87 7.17
N THR A 66 10.37 -10.85 7.32
CA THR A 66 9.66 -11.66 8.33
C THR A 66 9.81 -13.15 8.03
N ILE A 67 9.66 -13.57 6.77
CA ILE A 67 9.86 -14.97 6.34
C ILE A 67 11.30 -15.42 6.63
N MET A 68 12.30 -14.60 6.31
CA MET A 68 13.71 -14.90 6.54
C MET A 68 13.99 -15.12 8.04
N ILE A 69 13.47 -14.25 8.90
CA ILE A 69 13.61 -14.36 10.36
C ILE A 69 12.94 -15.65 10.88
N VAL A 70 11.76 -16.00 10.37
CA VAL A 70 11.07 -17.24 10.76
C VAL A 70 11.88 -18.47 10.34
N ILE A 71 12.38 -18.51 9.11
CA ILE A 71 13.19 -19.65 8.62
C ILE A 71 14.47 -19.77 9.45
N LYS A 72 15.17 -18.66 9.70
CA LYS A 72 16.40 -18.65 10.52
C LYS A 72 16.15 -19.19 11.93
N ASN A 73 15.04 -18.79 12.56
CA ASN A 73 14.66 -19.26 13.90
C ASN A 73 14.12 -20.70 13.93
N ARG A 74 13.79 -21.30 12.77
CA ARG A 74 13.36 -22.71 12.67
C ARG A 74 14.53 -23.65 12.39
N LYS A 75 15.62 -23.11 11.84
CA LYS A 75 16.86 -23.83 11.53
C LYS A 75 17.85 -23.85 12.70
N SER A 76 17.66 -22.97 13.68
CA SER A 76 18.46 -22.87 14.90
C SER A 76 17.80 -23.59 16.07
#